data_AF-U9U6D6-F1
#
_entry.id   AF-U9U6D6-F1
#
_cell.length_a   1.000
_cell.length_b   1.000
_cell.length_c   1.000
_cell.angle_alpha   90.00
_cell.angle_beta   90.00
_cell.angle_gamma   90.00
#
_symmetry.space_group_name_H-M   'P 1'
#
loop_
_entity.id
_entity.type
_entity.pdbx_description
1 polymer ?
#
loop_
_entity_poly.entity_id
_entity_poly.type
_entity_poly.pdbx_seq_one_letter_code
_entity_poly.pdbx_strand_id
1 'polypeptide(L)'
;MSLNRRACGAHQSEFSRKEINHHLKPRPDWDPGFTNSKSSHANFLYDLWQHRWKNEIFSNRLGIQYNVCFATNSSNFVRKHPGAYIYRKHLSNFKFNPSSNAATKRKQETRFKRHCARVFKNINPTSRIMKEDKLAAGRRFRFLFHESQHIYSPVHHLKFKRFSTEKLLLDLVDYTFNIPHHSLDNPSITPIIRSQPSTSYRPSGTNTIPHYMDAEEITAFGDYLMPLDETTSTTSNALQKEREAQVEEMGGKAS
;
A
#
# COMPACT_ATOMS: atom_id res chain seq x y z
N MET A 1 36.18 -3.63 2.78
CA MET A 1 36.16 -3.75 4.26
C MET A 1 34.90 -3.07 4.78
N SER A 2 34.07 -3.75 5.57
CA SER A 2 32.86 -3.15 6.16
C SER A 2 33.27 -2.32 7.36
N LEU A 3 33.12 -0.99 7.27
CA LEU A 3 33.34 -0.02 8.36
C LEU A 3 32.36 -0.24 9.54
N ASN A 4 32.50 -1.33 10.29
CA ASN A 4 31.76 -1.64 11.52
C ASN A 4 30.21 -1.51 11.44
N ARG A 5 29.61 -1.49 10.25
CA ARG A 5 28.17 -1.26 10.08
C ARG A 5 27.28 -2.44 10.48
N ARG A 6 27.85 -3.49 11.08
CA ARG A 6 27.14 -4.71 11.48
C ARG A 6 27.73 -5.23 12.77
N ALA A 7 26.91 -5.30 13.81
CA ALA A 7 27.22 -6.03 15.02
C ALA A 7 26.83 -7.51 14.86
N CYS A 8 27.52 -8.41 15.57
CA CYS A 8 27.04 -9.78 15.71
C CYS A 8 25.77 -9.82 16.57
N GLY A 9 25.01 -10.92 16.52
CA GLY A 9 23.72 -11.03 17.20
C GLY A 9 23.75 -10.70 18.70
N ALA A 10 24.86 -10.99 19.38
CA ALA A 10 25.05 -10.66 20.80
C ALA A 10 25.22 -9.15 21.05
N HIS A 11 25.87 -8.43 20.13
CA HIS A 11 26.17 -7.00 20.26
C HIS A 11 25.19 -6.10 19.49
N GLN A 12 24.19 -6.66 18.82
CA GLN A 12 23.20 -5.91 18.04
C GLN A 12 22.39 -4.93 18.90
N SER A 13 22.06 -5.30 20.13
CA SER A 13 21.33 -4.44 21.07
C SER A 13 22.16 -3.23 21.49
N GLU A 14 23.43 -3.46 21.81
CA GLU A 14 24.37 -2.43 22.21
C GLU A 14 24.72 -1.50 21.04
N PHE A 15 24.96 -2.05 19.85
CA PHE A 15 25.15 -1.30 18.61
C PHE A 15 23.92 -0.45 18.24
N SER A 16 22.72 -0.99 18.39
CA SER A 16 21.50 -0.22 18.11
C SER A 16 21.37 0.97 19.06
N ARG A 17 21.74 0.79 20.34
CA ARG A 17 21.73 1.87 21.34
C ARG A 17 22.82 2.92 21.11
N LYS A 18 24.03 2.48 20.78
CA LYS A 18 25.25 3.31 20.76
C LYS A 18 25.74 3.76 19.39
N GLU A 19 25.15 3.31 18.29
CA GLU A 19 25.66 3.66 16.96
C GLU A 19 24.52 4.09 16.02
N ILE A 20 23.34 3.46 16.15
CA ILE A 20 22.17 3.80 15.33
C ILE A 20 21.37 4.97 15.92
N ASN A 21 21.24 5.03 17.25
CA ASN A 21 20.38 6.01 17.91
C ASN A 21 21.01 7.41 18.07
N HIS A 22 22.29 7.61 17.78
CA HIS A 22 22.94 8.93 17.91
C HIS A 22 22.56 9.93 16.81
N HIS A 23 22.00 9.45 15.69
CA HIS A 23 21.53 10.29 14.59
C HIS A 23 20.01 10.38 14.49
N LEU A 24 19.27 9.88 15.48
CA LEU A 24 17.85 10.13 15.56
C LEU A 24 17.67 11.57 16.02
N LYS A 25 16.95 12.38 15.22
CA LYS A 25 16.51 13.71 15.65
C LYS A 25 15.85 13.57 17.03
N PRO A 26 16.11 14.48 17.98
CA PRO A 26 15.41 14.48 19.26
C PRO A 26 13.91 14.39 18.95
N ARG A 27 13.23 13.53 19.70
CA ARG A 27 11.78 13.40 19.56
C ARG A 27 11.21 14.81 19.75
N PRO A 28 10.52 15.39 18.76
CA PRO A 28 9.89 16.69 18.95
C PRO A 28 9.00 16.58 20.18
N ASP A 29 9.04 17.60 21.05
CA ASP A 29 8.15 17.68 22.20
C ASP A 29 6.74 17.35 21.72
N TRP A 30 6.14 16.38 22.38
CA TRP A 30 4.86 15.82 21.98
C TRP A 30 3.89 16.95 21.65
N ASP A 31 3.35 16.96 20.42
CA ASP A 31 2.13 17.70 20.15
C ASP A 31 1.07 17.18 21.15
N PRO A 32 0.63 17.99 22.14
CA PRO A 32 -0.28 17.54 23.18
C PRO A 32 -1.65 17.13 22.61
N GLY A 33 -1.93 17.40 21.33
CA GLY A 33 -3.18 17.07 20.67
C GLY A 33 -3.34 15.61 20.23
N PHE A 34 -2.27 14.88 19.93
CA PHE A 34 -2.39 13.51 19.38
C PHE A 34 -2.02 12.42 20.39
N THR A 35 -3.03 11.95 21.12
CA THR A 35 -2.88 10.74 21.93
C THR A 35 -2.91 9.50 21.03
N ASN A 36 -1.77 8.83 20.88
CA ASN A 36 -1.68 7.52 20.22
C ASN A 36 -2.26 6.43 21.13
N SER A 37 -3.59 6.36 21.18
CA SER A 37 -4.36 5.40 21.95
C SER A 37 -5.06 4.41 21.03
N LYS A 38 -5.50 3.28 21.60
CA LYS A 38 -6.34 2.32 20.86
C LYS A 38 -7.59 2.98 20.29
N SER A 39 -8.20 3.89 21.05
CA SER A 39 -9.41 4.60 20.67
C SER A 39 -9.18 5.58 19.52
N SER A 40 -8.08 6.33 19.54
CA SER A 40 -7.74 7.23 18.42
C SER A 40 -7.44 6.47 17.14
N HIS A 41 -6.72 5.34 17.21
CA HIS A 41 -6.52 4.47 16.05
C HIS A 41 -7.84 3.86 15.54
N ALA A 42 -8.73 3.46 16.44
CA ALA A 42 -10.03 2.90 16.06
C ALA A 42 -10.94 3.94 15.39
N ASN A 43 -10.99 5.16 15.92
CA ASN A 43 -11.73 6.28 15.31
C ASN A 43 -11.19 6.64 13.93
N PHE A 44 -9.86 6.69 13.78
CA PHE A 44 -9.24 6.91 12.46
C PHE A 44 -9.65 5.82 11.46
N LEU A 45 -9.66 4.54 11.87
CA LEU A 45 -10.11 3.46 11.00
C LEU A 45 -11.61 3.49 10.70
N TYR A 46 -12.43 3.94 11.65
CA TYR A 46 -13.84 4.20 11.45
C TYR A 46 -14.03 5.24 10.34
N ASP A 47 -13.34 6.38 10.42
CA ASP A 47 -13.46 7.45 9.43
C ASP A 47 -13.02 6.98 8.04
N LEU A 48 -11.90 6.26 7.95
CA LEU A 48 -11.43 5.69 6.68
C LEU A 48 -12.44 4.72 6.07
N TRP A 49 -13.07 3.88 6.91
CA TRP A 49 -14.10 2.95 6.44
C TRP A 49 -15.38 3.68 6.01
N GLN A 50 -15.87 4.61 6.83
CA GLN A 50 -17.10 5.36 6.61
C GLN A 50 -17.04 6.17 5.32
N HIS A 51 -15.91 6.85 5.07
CA HIS A 51 -15.68 7.64 3.87
C HIS A 51 -15.22 6.80 2.66
N ARG A 52 -15.26 5.46 2.76
CA ARG A 52 -14.82 4.53 1.70
C ARG A 52 -13.42 4.87 1.17
N TRP A 53 -12.54 5.32 2.07
CA TRP A 53 -11.22 5.74 1.70
C TRP A 53 -10.46 4.61 1.03
N LYS A 54 -9.83 4.95 -0.08
CA LYS A 54 -9.12 4.02 -0.95
C LYS A 54 -7.76 4.59 -1.24
N ASN A 55 -6.74 3.82 -0.93
CA ASN A 55 -5.35 4.16 -1.21
C ASN A 55 -4.81 3.28 -2.31
N GLU A 56 -4.06 3.88 -3.21
CA GLU A 56 -3.30 3.16 -4.21
C GLU A 56 -1.86 2.99 -3.73
N ILE A 57 -1.42 1.74 -3.62
CA ILE A 57 -0.11 1.38 -3.11
C ILE A 57 0.74 0.82 -4.25
N PHE A 58 1.95 1.38 -4.40
CA PHE A 58 2.98 0.82 -5.26
C PHE A 58 4.10 0.17 -4.44
N SER A 59 4.44 -1.08 -4.76
CA SER A 59 5.55 -1.81 -4.14
C SER A 59 6.79 -1.73 -5.01
N ASN A 60 7.71 -0.82 -4.67
CA ASN A 60 9.02 -0.69 -5.33
C ASN A 60 9.83 -2.00 -5.33
N ARG A 61 9.60 -2.87 -4.34
CA ARG A 61 10.32 -4.14 -4.22
C ARG A 61 9.87 -5.20 -5.22
N LEU A 62 8.57 -5.22 -5.54
CA LEU A 62 7.95 -6.27 -6.35
C LEU A 62 7.49 -5.76 -7.73
N GLY A 63 7.42 -4.45 -7.94
CA GLY A 63 6.83 -3.88 -9.16
C GLY A 63 5.33 -4.17 -9.25
N ILE A 64 4.62 -4.11 -8.12
CA ILE A 64 3.18 -4.37 -8.07
C ILE A 64 2.44 -3.15 -7.54
N GLN A 65 1.24 -2.95 -8.06
CA GLN A 65 0.32 -1.90 -7.69
C GLN A 65 -0.99 -2.53 -7.23
N TYR A 66 -1.59 -1.99 -6.18
CA TYR A 66 -2.86 -2.49 -5.65
C TYR A 66 -3.55 -1.43 -4.79
N ASN A 67 -4.85 -1.60 -4.63
CA ASN A 67 -5.67 -0.74 -3.80
C ASN A 67 -5.84 -1.33 -2.39
N VAL A 68 -5.78 -0.46 -1.40
CA VAL A 68 -6.06 -0.75 0.01
C VAL A 68 -7.25 0.09 0.47
N CYS A 69 -8.25 -0.56 1.04
CA CYS A 69 -9.31 0.10 1.80
C CYS A 69 -9.60 -0.69 3.09
N PHE A 70 -10.45 -0.12 3.95
CA PHE A 70 -10.92 -0.81 5.14
C PHE A 70 -12.34 -1.33 4.91
N ALA A 71 -12.59 -2.55 5.38
CA ALA A 71 -13.87 -3.22 5.30
C ALA A 71 -14.26 -3.74 6.69
N THR A 72 -15.55 -3.83 6.94
CA THR A 72 -16.14 -4.37 8.17
C THR A 72 -16.80 -5.71 7.87
N ASN A 73 -16.95 -6.55 8.89
CA ASN A 73 -17.71 -7.79 8.74
C ASN A 73 -19.21 -7.48 8.69
N SER A 74 -20.00 -8.35 8.07
CA SER A 74 -21.45 -8.21 8.09
C SER A 74 -22.00 -8.42 9.51
N SER A 75 -23.13 -7.79 9.83
CA SER A 75 -23.79 -7.92 11.14
C SER A 75 -24.05 -9.39 11.51
N ASN A 76 -24.44 -10.21 10.52
CA ASN A 76 -24.64 -11.65 10.69
C ASN A 76 -23.36 -12.40 11.08
N PHE A 77 -22.21 -12.02 10.52
CA PHE A 77 -20.93 -12.64 10.86
C PHE A 77 -20.51 -12.28 12.29
N VAL A 78 -20.66 -11.00 12.67
CA VAL A 78 -20.31 -10.54 14.02
C VAL A 78 -21.16 -11.24 15.08
N ARG A 79 -22.45 -11.45 14.82
CA ARG A 79 -23.36 -12.19 15.71
C ARG A 79 -22.91 -13.63 15.95
N LYS A 80 -22.50 -14.34 14.89
CA LYS A 80 -22.06 -15.75 14.98
C LYS A 80 -20.67 -15.91 15.59
N HIS A 81 -19.87 -14.86 15.58
CA HIS A 81 -18.47 -14.89 15.99
C HIS A 81 -18.16 -13.79 17.01
N PRO A 82 -18.56 -13.97 18.29
CA PRO A 82 -18.20 -13.03 19.34
C PRO A 82 -16.68 -12.95 19.48
N GLY A 83 -16.13 -11.74 19.58
CA GLY A 83 -14.69 -11.53 19.54
C GLY A 83 -14.11 -11.41 18.12
N ALA A 84 -14.95 -11.36 17.08
CA ALA A 84 -14.51 -11.06 15.72
C ALA A 84 -13.82 -9.70 15.64
N TYR A 85 -12.93 -9.57 14.65
CA TYR A 85 -12.26 -8.30 14.36
C TYR A 85 -13.27 -7.29 13.79
N ILE A 86 -13.15 -6.03 14.21
CA ILE A 86 -14.04 -4.94 13.76
C ILE A 86 -13.73 -4.61 12.30
N TYR A 87 -12.45 -4.35 12.03
CA TYR A 87 -11.97 -3.92 10.71
C TYR A 87 -11.05 -4.96 10.06
N ARG A 88 -11.06 -4.97 8.74
CA ARG A 88 -10.18 -5.75 7.87
C ARG A 88 -9.62 -4.82 6.79
N LYS A 89 -8.32 -4.90 6.54
CA LYS A 89 -7.71 -4.31 5.35
C LYS A 89 -8.08 -5.15 4.13
N HIS A 90 -8.68 -4.54 3.13
CA HIS A 90 -9.02 -5.13 1.85
C HIS A 90 -7.98 -4.72 0.82
N LEU A 91 -7.26 -5.71 0.28
CA LEU A 91 -6.28 -5.56 -0.77
C LEU A 91 -6.92 -6.07 -2.08
N SER A 92 -6.94 -5.24 -3.11
CA SER A 92 -7.65 -5.50 -4.38
C SER A 92 -6.99 -4.80 -5.57
N ASN A 93 -7.49 -5.07 -6.79
CA ASN A 93 -7.04 -4.40 -8.02
C ASN A 93 -5.54 -4.55 -8.26
N PHE A 94 -5.05 -5.79 -8.12
CA PHE A 94 -3.65 -6.09 -8.37
C PHE A 94 -3.29 -5.76 -9.82
N LYS A 95 -2.16 -5.08 -10.01
CA LYS A 95 -1.52 -4.87 -11.31
C LYS A 95 -0.02 -5.15 -11.18
N PHE A 96 0.53 -5.85 -12.15
CA PHE A 96 1.98 -6.03 -12.26
C PHE A 96 2.54 -4.93 -13.16
N ASN A 97 3.19 -3.93 -12.56
CA ASN A 97 3.71 -2.74 -13.23
C ASN A 97 5.16 -2.50 -12.80
N PRO A 98 6.13 -3.23 -13.37
CA PRO A 98 7.53 -3.05 -13.01
C PRO A 98 8.09 -1.72 -13.54
N SER A 99 9.20 -1.28 -12.97
CA SER A 99 9.91 -0.05 -13.34
C SER A 99 10.30 -0.03 -14.83
N SER A 100 10.36 1.16 -15.42
CA SER A 100 10.91 1.37 -16.76
C SER A 100 12.41 1.07 -16.84
N ASN A 101 13.15 1.25 -15.75
CA ASN A 101 14.58 0.95 -15.70
C ASN A 101 14.81 -0.57 -15.78
N ALA A 102 15.51 -1.03 -16.82
CA ALA A 102 15.71 -2.46 -17.10
C ALA A 102 16.37 -3.24 -15.95
N ALA A 103 17.36 -2.65 -15.27
CA ALA A 103 18.03 -3.29 -14.13
C ALA A 103 17.08 -3.46 -12.94
N THR A 104 16.27 -2.44 -12.65
CA THR A 104 15.26 -2.48 -11.59
C THR A 104 14.12 -3.42 -11.93
N LYS A 105 13.60 -3.38 -13.16
CA LYS A 105 12.59 -4.30 -13.70
C LYS A 105 12.99 -5.75 -13.50
N ARG A 106 14.21 -6.13 -13.93
CA ARG A 106 14.74 -7.48 -13.76
C ARG A 106 14.76 -7.92 -12.29
N LYS A 107 15.14 -7.02 -11.38
CA LYS A 107 15.15 -7.30 -9.93
C LYS A 107 13.74 -7.50 -9.38
N GLN A 108 12.77 -6.66 -9.78
CA GLN A 108 11.37 -6.75 -9.36
C GLN A 108 10.72 -8.05 -9.85
N GLU A 109 10.85 -8.35 -11.14
CA GLU A 109 10.35 -9.59 -11.75
C GLU A 109 10.94 -10.83 -11.07
N THR A 110 12.26 -10.84 -10.86
CA THR A 110 12.93 -11.93 -10.15
C THR A 110 12.39 -12.10 -8.73
N ARG A 111 12.18 -11.01 -7.99
CA ARG A 111 11.64 -11.06 -6.63
C ARG A 111 10.18 -11.52 -6.62
N PHE A 112 9.37 -11.07 -7.57
CA PHE A 112 7.99 -11.48 -7.73
C PHE A 112 7.90 -12.98 -8.05
N LYS A 113 8.63 -13.46 -9.05
CA LYS A 113 8.71 -14.88 -9.41
C LYS A 113 9.17 -15.75 -8.24
N ARG A 114 10.21 -15.33 -7.49
CA ARG A 114 10.66 -16.02 -6.27
C ARG A 114 9.57 -16.06 -5.19
N HIS A 115 8.77 -15.00 -5.07
CA HIS A 115 7.67 -14.96 -4.11
C HIS A 115 6.55 -15.93 -4.52
N CYS A 116 6.15 -15.92 -5.80
CA CYS A 116 5.22 -16.91 -6.36
C CYS A 116 5.71 -18.34 -6.11
N ALA A 117 6.97 -18.64 -6.41
CA ALA A 117 7.55 -19.97 -6.18
C ALA A 117 7.48 -20.41 -4.71
N ARG A 118 7.68 -19.48 -3.77
CA ARG A 118 7.55 -19.77 -2.34
C ARG A 118 6.10 -20.03 -1.93
N VAL A 119 5.16 -19.19 -2.37
CA VAL A 119 3.74 -19.28 -1.99
C VAL A 119 3.10 -20.53 -2.61
N PHE A 120 3.50 -20.88 -3.83
CA PHE A 120 2.92 -21.99 -4.60
C PHE A 120 3.75 -23.28 -4.55
N LYS A 121 4.77 -23.36 -3.68
CA LYS A 121 5.71 -24.48 -3.59
C LYS A 121 5.02 -25.84 -3.55
N ASN A 122 3.92 -25.94 -2.82
CA ASN A 122 3.22 -27.20 -2.55
C ASN A 122 1.99 -27.43 -3.46
N ILE A 123 1.80 -26.61 -4.49
CA ILE A 123 0.64 -26.71 -5.38
C ILE A 123 0.99 -27.64 -6.54
N ASN A 124 0.18 -28.67 -6.75
CA ASN A 124 0.36 -29.59 -7.86
C ASN A 124 0.02 -28.88 -9.20
N PRO A 125 0.98 -28.77 -10.15
CA PRO A 125 0.74 -28.11 -11.43
C PRO A 125 -0.27 -28.86 -12.33
N THR A 126 -0.50 -30.16 -12.13
CA THR A 126 -1.45 -30.96 -12.92
C THR A 126 -2.85 -30.99 -12.32
N SER A 127 -3.07 -30.34 -11.17
CA SER A 127 -4.39 -30.27 -10.52
C SER A 127 -5.39 -29.50 -11.39
N ARG A 128 -6.58 -30.07 -11.59
CA ARG A 128 -7.71 -29.36 -12.22
C ARG A 128 -8.14 -28.11 -11.43
N ILE A 129 -7.79 -28.04 -10.15
CA ILE A 129 -8.15 -26.97 -9.18
C ILE A 129 -6.93 -26.07 -8.91
N MET A 130 -5.87 -26.14 -9.74
CA MET A 130 -4.62 -25.39 -9.53
C MET A 130 -4.85 -23.88 -9.36
N LYS A 131 -5.83 -23.30 -10.06
CA LYS A 131 -6.12 -21.86 -9.98
C LYS A 131 -6.68 -21.49 -8.61
N GLU A 132 -7.65 -22.24 -8.12
CA GLU A 132 -8.29 -22.04 -6.82
C GLU A 132 -7.30 -22.31 -5.70
N ASP A 133 -6.43 -23.34 -5.83
CA ASP A 133 -5.34 -23.63 -4.91
C ASP A 133 -4.37 -22.45 -4.81
N LYS A 134 -4.00 -21.84 -5.94
CA LYS A 134 -3.16 -20.64 -5.97
C LYS A 134 -3.86 -19.46 -5.30
N LEU A 135 -5.16 -19.27 -5.57
CA LEU A 135 -5.94 -18.20 -4.92
C LEU A 135 -6.06 -18.42 -3.41
N ALA A 136 -6.26 -19.66 -2.96
CA ALA A 136 -6.30 -20.02 -1.54
C ALA A 136 -4.94 -19.80 -0.87
N ALA A 137 -3.84 -20.24 -1.50
CA ALA A 137 -2.49 -19.99 -1.02
C ALA A 137 -2.18 -18.48 -0.96
N GLY A 138 -2.53 -17.73 -2.00
CA GLY A 138 -2.38 -16.28 -2.03
C GLY A 138 -3.13 -15.59 -0.88
N ARG A 139 -4.35 -16.02 -0.56
CA ARG A 139 -5.11 -15.51 0.61
C ARG A 139 -4.43 -15.88 1.93
N ARG A 140 -4.00 -17.14 2.09
CA ARG A 140 -3.31 -17.64 3.30
C ARG A 140 -2.02 -16.85 3.59
N PHE A 141 -1.21 -16.62 2.56
CA PHE A 141 0.06 -15.91 2.68
C PHE A 141 -0.07 -14.39 2.47
N ARG A 142 -1.29 -13.87 2.28
CA ARG A 142 -1.60 -12.45 2.07
C ARG A 142 -0.80 -11.85 0.90
N PHE A 143 -0.62 -12.64 -0.16
CA PHE A 143 0.13 -12.30 -1.36
C PHE A 143 -0.81 -12.10 -2.55
N LEU A 144 -0.75 -10.90 -3.15
CA LEU A 144 -1.45 -10.58 -4.38
C LEU A 144 -0.62 -10.98 -5.60
N PHE A 145 -1.24 -11.74 -6.51
CA PHE A 145 -0.59 -12.19 -7.74
C PHE A 145 -1.52 -12.21 -8.97
N HIS A 146 -2.83 -12.03 -8.76
CA HIS A 146 -3.85 -12.14 -9.80
C HIS A 146 -4.82 -10.95 -9.71
N GLU A 147 -5.25 -10.40 -10.84
CA GLU A 147 -6.01 -9.15 -10.92
C GLU A 147 -7.38 -9.23 -10.19
N SER A 148 -8.09 -10.34 -10.35
CA SER A 148 -9.37 -10.59 -9.67
C SER A 148 -9.22 -11.06 -8.21
N GLN A 149 -8.01 -11.12 -7.68
CA GLN A 149 -7.79 -11.58 -6.32
C GLN A 149 -8.15 -10.49 -5.31
N HIS A 150 -8.90 -10.90 -4.29
CA HIS A 150 -9.20 -10.06 -3.13
C HIS A 150 -8.67 -10.73 -1.86
N ILE A 151 -7.98 -9.94 -1.03
CA ILE A 151 -7.43 -10.40 0.26
C ILE A 151 -7.98 -9.52 1.37
N TYR A 152 -8.53 -10.14 2.40
CA TYR A 152 -9.05 -9.46 3.58
C TYR A 152 -8.24 -9.83 4.81
N SER A 153 -7.45 -8.88 5.29
CA SER A 153 -6.52 -9.02 6.40
C SER A 153 -7.07 -8.38 7.68
N PRO A 154 -7.25 -9.12 8.79
CA PRO A 154 -7.78 -8.54 10.02
C PRO A 154 -6.89 -7.47 10.66
N VAL A 155 -7.51 -6.48 11.31
CA VAL A 155 -6.85 -5.56 12.24
C VAL A 155 -6.91 -6.17 13.64
N HIS A 156 -5.85 -6.87 14.04
CA HIS A 156 -5.90 -7.84 15.14
C HIS A 156 -6.23 -7.25 16.53
N HIS A 157 -5.88 -6.00 16.78
CA HIS A 157 -6.08 -5.36 18.08
C HIS A 157 -7.45 -4.67 18.23
N LEU A 158 -8.23 -4.58 17.14
CA LEU A 158 -9.60 -4.06 17.15
C LEU A 158 -10.58 -5.22 16.98
N LYS A 159 -11.13 -5.65 18.11
CA LYS A 159 -12.10 -6.75 18.19
C LYS A 159 -13.34 -6.26 18.89
N PHE A 160 -14.47 -6.84 18.51
CA PHE A 160 -15.67 -6.74 19.31
C PHE A 160 -15.43 -7.40 20.67
N LYS A 161 -15.94 -6.79 21.72
CA LYS A 161 -16.10 -7.39 23.05
C LYS A 161 -16.93 -8.67 22.89
N ARG A 162 -16.57 -9.71 23.63
CA ARG A 162 -17.38 -10.92 23.69
C ARG A 162 -18.63 -10.61 24.51
N PHE A 163 -19.79 -10.83 23.92
CA PHE A 163 -21.07 -10.76 24.62
C PHE A 163 -21.66 -12.17 24.68
N SER A 164 -22.44 -12.45 25.74
CA SER A 164 -23.28 -13.65 25.80
C SER A 164 -24.36 -13.53 24.71
N THR A 165 -24.78 -14.68 24.16
CA THR A 165 -25.76 -14.79 23.06
C THR A 165 -27.05 -13.99 23.28
N GLU A 166 -27.36 -13.66 24.53
CA GLU A 166 -28.54 -12.89 24.95
C GLU A 166 -28.45 -11.39 24.68
N LYS A 167 -27.24 -10.80 24.65
CA LYS A 167 -27.04 -9.41 24.22
C LYS A 167 -26.99 -9.34 22.69
N LEU A 168 -28.16 -9.23 22.08
CA LEU A 168 -28.32 -9.11 20.62
C LEU A 168 -27.79 -7.78 20.05
N LEU A 169 -27.57 -6.78 20.91
CA LEU A 169 -27.11 -5.45 20.51
C LEU A 169 -25.67 -5.22 20.95
N LEU A 170 -24.85 -4.79 20.00
CA LEU A 170 -23.59 -4.12 20.28
C LEU A 170 -23.92 -2.82 20.99
N ASP A 171 -23.75 -2.80 22.30
CA ASP A 171 -23.94 -1.59 23.07
C ASP A 171 -22.77 -0.64 22.76
N LEU A 172 -23.05 0.51 22.16
CA LEU A 172 -22.05 1.52 21.85
C LEU A 172 -21.37 2.02 23.13
N VAL A 173 -22.05 1.89 24.28
CA VAL A 173 -21.54 2.22 25.62
C VAL A 173 -20.32 1.35 26.02
N ASP A 174 -20.15 0.16 25.44
CA ASP A 174 -19.02 -0.72 25.75
C ASP A 174 -17.68 -0.28 25.11
N TYR A 175 -17.69 0.75 24.25
CA TYR A 175 -16.51 1.21 23.53
C TYR A 175 -16.28 2.71 23.73
N THR A 176 -15.02 3.07 23.99
CA THR A 176 -14.58 4.48 24.05
C THR A 176 -14.26 5.05 22.66
N PHE A 177 -14.69 4.37 21.58
CA PHE A 177 -14.42 4.72 20.20
C PHE A 177 -15.57 4.30 19.30
N ASN A 178 -15.66 4.93 18.12
CA ASN A 178 -16.70 4.68 17.13
C ASN A 178 -16.55 3.28 16.53
N ILE A 179 -17.65 2.54 16.54
CA ILE A 179 -17.76 1.25 15.88
C ILE A 179 -18.78 1.32 14.74
N PRO A 180 -18.60 0.53 13.67
CA PRO A 180 -19.59 0.43 12.61
C PRO A 180 -20.94 0.05 13.21
N HIS A 181 -21.98 0.82 12.90
CA HIS A 181 -23.33 0.49 13.33
C HIS A 181 -23.76 -0.82 12.66
N HIS A 182 -23.80 -1.89 13.45
CA HIS A 182 -24.44 -3.13 13.06
C HIS A 182 -25.90 -3.05 13.53
N SER A 183 -26.68 -2.13 12.95
CA SER A 183 -28.12 -2.06 13.26
C SER A 183 -28.76 -3.38 12.89
N LEU A 184 -29.48 -3.97 13.83
CA LEU A 184 -30.36 -5.11 13.60
C LEU A 184 -31.76 -4.59 13.30
N ASP A 185 -31.88 -3.70 12.32
CA ASP A 185 -33.21 -3.24 11.96
C ASP A 185 -33.86 -4.29 11.06
N ASN A 186 -35.06 -4.69 11.47
CA ASN A 186 -36.08 -5.30 10.63
C ASN A 186 -36.08 -4.67 9.22
N PRO A 187 -36.52 -5.37 8.16
CA PRO A 187 -36.40 -4.95 6.76
C PRO A 187 -37.19 -3.69 6.35
N SER A 188 -37.56 -2.82 7.29
CA SER A 188 -38.34 -1.60 7.08
C SER A 188 -37.66 -0.37 7.66
N ILE A 189 -36.45 -0.02 7.21
CA ILE A 189 -35.94 1.36 7.34
C ILE A 189 -35.40 1.81 5.99
N THR A 190 -36.04 2.87 5.49
CA THR A 190 -35.77 3.59 4.26
C THR A 190 -34.30 4.00 4.10
N PRO A 191 -33.78 4.02 2.85
CA PRO A 191 -32.38 4.27 2.58
C PRO A 191 -31.97 5.68 3.03
N ILE A 192 -30.99 5.75 3.93
CA ILE A 192 -30.27 6.99 4.25
C ILE A 192 -29.70 7.53 2.93
N ILE A 193 -30.07 8.77 2.62
CA ILE A 193 -29.74 9.47 1.38
C ILE A 193 -28.22 9.46 1.17
N ARG A 194 -27.83 8.90 0.02
CA ARG A 194 -26.46 8.86 -0.50
C ARG A 194 -26.02 10.28 -0.87
N SER A 195 -25.20 10.91 -0.04
CA SER A 195 -24.36 12.03 -0.50
C SER A 195 -23.11 11.47 -1.20
N GLN A 196 -22.91 11.87 -2.45
CA GLN A 196 -21.71 11.58 -3.24
C GLN A 196 -20.47 12.15 -2.53
N PRO A 197 -19.33 11.43 -2.47
CA PRO A 197 -18.11 12.00 -1.92
C PRO A 197 -17.49 12.99 -2.92
N SER A 198 -17.35 14.25 -2.49
CA SER A 198 -16.42 15.19 -3.11
C SER A 198 -15.00 14.62 -3.02
N THR A 199 -14.36 14.47 -4.16
CA THR A 199 -12.96 14.06 -4.28
C THR A 199 -12.06 15.19 -3.75
N SER A 200 -11.71 15.16 -2.46
CA SER A 200 -10.43 15.71 -1.93
C SER A 200 -10.30 15.68 -0.40
N TYR A 201 -11.28 15.20 0.37
CA TYR A 201 -11.17 15.29 1.83
C TYR A 201 -10.30 14.17 2.41
N ARG A 202 -9.01 14.48 2.62
CA ARG A 202 -8.14 13.79 3.56
C ARG A 202 -8.59 14.18 4.98
N PRO A 203 -9.11 13.27 5.83
CA PRO A 203 -9.19 13.57 7.25
C PRO A 203 -7.74 13.79 7.72
N SER A 204 -7.45 14.98 8.23
CA SER A 204 -6.13 15.34 8.72
C SER A 204 -5.79 14.51 9.95
N GLY A 205 -5.32 13.28 9.72
CA GLY A 205 -4.34 12.65 10.57
C GLY A 205 -2.98 13.08 10.03
N THR A 206 -2.32 13.99 10.74
CA THR A 206 -0.91 14.32 10.59
C THR A 206 -0.07 13.08 10.94
N ASN A 207 -0.13 12.07 10.08
CA ASN A 207 0.92 11.08 10.00
C ASN A 207 2.08 11.78 9.31
N THR A 208 2.98 12.32 10.12
CA THR A 208 4.27 12.88 9.72
C THR A 208 5.06 11.78 9.02
N ILE A 209 4.87 11.65 7.71
CA ILE A 209 5.95 11.19 6.84
C ILE A 209 7.04 12.23 7.06
N PRO A 210 8.26 11.87 7.49
CA PRO A 210 9.33 12.85 7.57
C PRO A 210 9.52 13.43 6.16
N HIS A 211 9.16 14.70 6.00
CA HIS A 211 9.61 15.53 4.88
C HIS A 211 11.13 15.49 4.97
N TYR A 212 11.76 14.77 4.05
CA TYR A 212 13.18 14.47 4.18
C TYR A 212 14.08 15.61 3.71
N MET A 213 13.52 16.68 3.12
CA MET A 213 14.25 17.91 2.81
C MET A 213 13.27 19.09 2.85
N ASP A 214 13.69 20.22 3.40
CA ASP A 214 13.03 21.52 3.25
C ASP A 214 13.47 22.18 1.92
N ALA A 215 12.65 23.08 1.36
CA ALA A 215 12.96 23.82 0.13
C ALA A 215 14.26 24.64 0.28
N GLU A 216 14.56 25.11 1.48
CA GLU A 216 15.81 25.82 1.80
C GLU A 216 17.02 24.87 1.79
N GLU A 217 16.89 23.63 2.26
CA GLU A 217 17.95 22.61 2.19
C GLU A 217 18.23 22.18 0.75
N ILE A 218 17.21 22.09 -0.11
CA ILE A 218 17.38 21.78 -1.55
C ILE A 218 18.14 22.92 -2.25
N THR A 219 17.85 24.17 -1.89
CA THR A 219 18.50 25.36 -2.46
C THR A 219 19.97 25.42 -2.04
N ALA A 220 20.29 25.08 -0.79
CA ALA A 220 21.67 25.03 -0.28
C ALA A 220 22.55 23.95 -0.92
N PHE A 221 21.95 22.89 -1.51
CA PHE A 221 22.68 21.87 -2.28
C PHE A 221 22.89 22.24 -3.75
N GLY A 222 22.21 23.26 -4.27
CA GLY A 222 22.36 23.74 -5.64
C GLY A 222 23.77 24.25 -5.94
N ASP A 223 24.43 24.86 -4.96
CA ASP A 223 25.76 25.47 -5.12
C ASP A 223 26.92 24.45 -5.11
N TYR A 224 26.65 23.20 -4.72
CA TYR A 224 27.65 22.11 -4.66
C TYR A 224 27.55 21.09 -5.80
N LEU A 225 26.57 21.23 -6.69
CA LEU A 225 26.48 20.41 -7.90
C LEU A 225 27.16 21.18 -9.03
N MET A 226 28.36 20.72 -9.42
CA MET A 226 29.00 21.18 -10.65
C MET A 226 27.99 21.11 -11.80
N PRO A 227 27.90 22.15 -12.65
CA PRO A 227 27.12 22.07 -13.87
C PRO A 227 27.58 20.86 -14.68
N LEU A 228 26.66 19.95 -15.01
CA LEU A 228 26.91 18.99 -16.07
C LEU A 228 27.05 19.80 -17.36
N ASP A 229 28.22 19.69 -18.00
CA ASP A 229 28.50 20.30 -19.28
C ASP A 229 27.37 20.02 -20.27
N GLU A 230 26.66 21.08 -20.67
CA GLU A 230 25.78 21.08 -21.82
C GLU A 230 26.63 20.94 -23.09
N THR A 231 26.95 19.70 -23.44
CA THR A 231 27.37 19.38 -24.82
C THR A 231 26.15 18.99 -25.63
N THR A 232 25.57 20.05 -26.22
CA THR A 232 25.04 20.10 -27.58
C THR A 232 24.05 19.03 -28.02
N SER A 233 22.78 19.44 -28.01
CA SER A 233 21.86 19.22 -29.12
C SER A 233 22.56 19.35 -30.48
N THR A 234 22.66 18.25 -31.25
CA THR A 234 22.59 18.23 -32.72
C THR A 234 22.45 16.77 -33.18
N THR A 235 21.23 16.21 -33.14
CA THR A 235 20.92 15.00 -33.94
C THR A 235 19.41 14.82 -34.20
N SER A 236 18.68 15.90 -34.48
CA SER A 236 17.27 15.79 -34.94
C SER A 236 17.00 16.41 -36.31
N ASN A 237 17.95 17.10 -36.94
CA ASN A 237 17.75 17.71 -38.27
C ASN A 237 18.48 17.00 -39.43
N ALA A 238 19.29 15.97 -39.17
CA ALA A 238 20.01 15.24 -40.24
C ALA A 238 19.19 14.06 -40.82
N LEU A 239 18.30 13.45 -40.02
CA LEU A 239 17.53 12.26 -40.46
C LEU A 239 16.20 12.58 -41.15
N GLN A 240 15.77 13.85 -41.16
CA GLN A 240 14.60 14.28 -41.92
C GLN A 240 14.96 14.62 -43.38
N LYS A 241 16.20 15.08 -43.64
CA LYS A 241 16.64 15.50 -44.99
C LYS A 241 17.12 14.34 -45.88
N GLU A 242 17.50 13.20 -45.31
CA GLU A 242 17.84 11.98 -46.08
C GLU A 242 16.61 11.16 -46.49
N ARG A 243 15.45 11.34 -45.85
CA ARG A 243 14.20 10.66 -46.25
C ARG A 243 13.46 11.35 -47.39
N GLU A 244 13.69 12.64 -47.62
CA GLU A 244 13.09 13.37 -48.75
C GLU A 244 13.89 13.18 -50.04
N ALA A 245 15.20 12.88 -49.97
CA ALA A 245 16.02 12.60 -51.16
C ALA A 245 15.85 11.18 -51.73
N GLN A 246 15.40 10.20 -50.93
CA GLN A 246 15.20 8.81 -51.41
C GLN A 246 13.81 8.55 -52.03
N VAL A 247 12.87 9.48 -51.92
CA VAL A 247 11.53 9.33 -52.52
C VAL A 247 11.49 9.89 -53.96
N GLU A 248 12.42 10.77 -54.35
CA GLU A 248 12.48 11.34 -55.71
C GLU A 248 13.27 10.49 -56.72
N GLU A 249 14.15 9.58 -56.27
CA GLU A 249 14.99 8.77 -57.17
C GLU A 249 14.34 7.44 -57.64
N MET A 250 13.20 7.05 -57.04
CA MET A 250 12.49 5.79 -57.38
C MET A 250 11.28 5.98 -58.33
N GLY A 251 11.03 7.20 -58.82
CA GLY A 251 9.85 7.53 -59.64
C GLY A 251 10.08 7.65 -61.16
N GLY A 252 11.30 7.48 -61.67
CA GLY A 252 11.66 7.87 -63.04
C GLY A 252 12.25 6.77 -63.92
N LYS A 253 11.57 5.63 -64.09
CA LYS A 253 11.86 4.68 -65.19
C LYS A 253 10.70 3.72 -65.46
N ALA A 254 9.68 4.19 -66.19
CA ALA A 254 8.83 3.34 -67.01
C ALA A 254 8.08 4.20 -68.05
N SER A 255 8.44 3.96 -69.32
CA SER A 255 7.75 4.32 -70.57
C SER A 255 7.72 5.78 -71.02
#